data_AF-A0A2J8L459-F1
#
_entry.id   AF-A0A2J8L459-F1
#
_cell.length_a   1.000
_cell.length_b   1.000
_cell.length_c   1.000
_cell.angle_alpha   90.00
_cell.angle_beta   90.00
_cell.angle_gamma   90.00
#
_symmetry.space_group_name_H-M   'P 1'
#
loop_
_entity.id
_entity.type
_entity.pdbx_description
1 polymer ?
#
loop_
_entity_poly.entity_id
_entity_poly.type
_entity_poly.pdbx_seq_one_letter_code
_entity_poly.pdbx_strand_id
1 'polypeptide(L)'
;MRFTFTSRCLALFLLLNHPTPILPAFSNQTYPTIEPEPFLYVVGRKKMMDAQYKCYDRMQQLPAYQGEGPYCNRTWDGWLCWDDTPAGVLSYQFCPDYFPDFDPSEKVTKYCDEKGVWFKHPENNRTWSNYTMCNAFTPEKLKNAYVLYYLAIVGHSCQFSL
;
A
#
# COMPACT_ATOMS: atom_id res chain seq x y z
N MET A 1 -16.84 56.29 -17.84
CA MET A 1 -15.93 55.28 -18.42
C MET A 1 -16.57 53.91 -18.27
N ARG A 2 -17.02 53.31 -19.38
CA ARG A 2 -17.66 51.99 -19.43
C ARG A 2 -16.63 50.99 -19.95
N PHE A 3 -16.27 50.00 -19.15
CA PHE A 3 -15.38 48.91 -19.58
C PHE A 3 -16.13 47.99 -20.53
N THR A 4 -15.69 47.95 -21.78
CA THR A 4 -16.16 47.03 -22.81
C THR A 4 -15.54 45.65 -22.59
N PHE A 5 -16.34 44.69 -22.14
CA PHE A 5 -15.96 43.29 -22.01
C PHE A 5 -15.76 42.71 -23.43
N THR A 6 -14.51 42.36 -23.78
CA THR A 6 -14.19 41.74 -25.06
C THR A 6 -14.87 40.37 -25.19
N SER A 7 -15.69 40.24 -26.24
CA SER A 7 -16.52 39.09 -26.63
C SER A 7 -15.76 37.81 -27.03
N ARG A 8 -14.62 37.52 -26.40
CA ARG A 8 -13.84 36.27 -26.61
C ARG A 8 -13.75 35.36 -25.37
N CYS A 9 -14.19 35.82 -24.20
CA CYS A 9 -14.19 35.00 -22.97
C CYS A 9 -15.55 34.40 -22.59
N LEU A 10 -16.64 34.74 -23.30
CA LEU A 10 -17.98 34.18 -23.02
C LEU A 10 -18.27 32.87 -23.79
N ALA A 11 -17.49 32.53 -24.82
CA ALA A 11 -17.70 31.32 -25.61
C ALA A 11 -17.09 30.04 -24.97
N LEU A 12 -16.12 30.17 -24.06
CA LEU A 12 -15.51 29.02 -23.37
C LEU A 12 -16.26 28.58 -22.11
N PHE A 13 -17.12 29.43 -21.54
CA PHE A 13 -17.92 29.07 -20.36
C PHE A 13 -19.18 28.26 -20.67
N LEU A 14 -19.62 28.20 -21.93
CA LEU A 14 -20.79 27.43 -22.35
C LEU A 14 -20.47 25.98 -22.76
N LEU A 15 -19.20 25.64 -23.01
CA LEU A 15 -18.78 24.26 -23.28
C LEU A 15 -18.40 23.46 -22.01
N LEU A 16 -18.30 24.12 -20.86
CA LEU A 16 -17.98 23.48 -19.56
C LEU A 16 -19.21 23.25 -18.65
N ASN A 17 -20.42 23.60 -19.09
CA ASN A 17 -21.64 23.51 -18.28
C ASN A 17 -22.79 22.73 -18.94
N HIS A 18 -22.53 21.86 -19.92
CA HIS A 18 -23.52 20.86 -20.35
C HIS A 18 -23.27 19.53 -19.62
N PRO A 19 -24.08 19.19 -18.59
CA PRO A 19 -24.12 17.82 -18.10
C PRO A 19 -24.81 16.97 -19.17
N THR A 20 -24.10 16.00 -19.74
CA THR A 20 -24.73 14.91 -20.48
C THR A 20 -25.60 14.10 -19.52
N PRO A 21 -26.93 13.99 -19.73
CA PRO A 21 -27.76 13.08 -18.96
C PRO A 21 -28.07 11.85 -19.83
N ILE A 22 -27.31 10.77 -19.66
CA ILE A 22 -27.77 9.45 -20.11
C ILE A 22 -27.41 8.44 -19.01
N LEU A 23 -28.39 8.18 -18.14
CA LEU A 23 -28.44 6.99 -17.29
C LEU A 23 -28.59 5.76 -18.21
N PRO A 24 -27.80 4.69 -18.06
CA PRO A 24 -28.24 3.39 -18.53
C PRO A 24 -29.37 2.92 -17.60
N ALA A 25 -30.45 2.43 -18.21
CA ALA A 25 -31.57 1.84 -17.52
C ALA A 25 -31.08 0.70 -16.62
N PHE A 26 -31.51 0.70 -15.36
CA PHE A 26 -31.42 -0.44 -14.47
C PHE A 26 -32.22 -1.61 -15.08
N SER A 27 -31.55 -2.58 -15.67
CA SER A 27 -32.05 -3.95 -15.72
C SER A 27 -31.43 -4.71 -14.56
N ASN A 28 -32.27 -5.01 -13.56
CA ASN A 28 -31.93 -5.90 -12.46
C ASN A 28 -31.61 -7.30 -12.99
N GLN A 29 -30.32 -7.63 -13.10
CA GLN A 29 -29.85 -9.02 -13.10
C GLN A 29 -28.63 -9.10 -12.19
N THR A 30 -28.87 -9.63 -10.99
CA THR A 30 -27.84 -10.12 -10.08
C THR A 30 -27.17 -11.32 -10.74
N TYR A 31 -26.12 -11.08 -11.51
CA TYR A 31 -25.16 -12.10 -11.92
C TYR A 31 -23.79 -11.58 -11.49
N PRO A 32 -23.00 -12.33 -10.70
CA PRO A 32 -21.64 -11.90 -10.42
C PRO A 32 -20.87 -11.95 -11.73
N THR A 33 -20.58 -10.79 -12.30
CA THR A 33 -19.54 -10.64 -13.32
C THR A 33 -18.24 -11.06 -12.67
N ILE A 34 -17.82 -12.30 -12.94
CA ILE A 34 -16.45 -12.74 -12.71
C ILE A 34 -15.60 -11.95 -13.70
N GLU A 35 -15.16 -10.77 -13.30
CA GLU A 35 -14.03 -10.15 -13.97
C GLU A 35 -12.85 -11.12 -13.84
N PRO A 36 -12.18 -11.51 -14.94
CA PRO A 36 -11.02 -12.38 -14.85
C PRO A 36 -10.00 -11.70 -13.94
N GLU A 37 -9.63 -12.36 -12.84
CA GLU A 37 -8.57 -11.86 -11.94
C GLU A 37 -7.38 -11.43 -12.81
N PRO A 38 -6.89 -10.18 -12.67
CA PRO A 38 -5.77 -9.71 -13.47
C PRO A 38 -4.61 -10.70 -13.39
N PHE A 39 -4.01 -11.07 -14.53
CA PHE A 39 -2.92 -12.05 -14.59
C PHE A 39 -1.81 -11.79 -13.55
N LEU A 40 -1.51 -10.52 -13.31
CA LEU A 40 -0.55 -10.07 -12.30
C LEU A 40 -0.90 -10.55 -10.88
N TYR A 41 -2.18 -10.57 -10.54
CA TYR A 41 -2.67 -11.04 -9.25
C TYR A 41 -2.56 -12.58 -9.13
N VAL A 42 -2.75 -13.31 -10.23
CA VAL A 42 -2.53 -14.78 -10.27
C VAL A 42 -1.06 -15.12 -9.99
N VAL A 43 -0.13 -14.38 -10.60
CA VAL A 43 1.32 -14.55 -10.37
C VAL A 43 1.68 -14.20 -8.93
N GLY A 44 1.20 -13.07 -8.40
CA GLY A 44 1.43 -12.66 -7.01
C GLY A 44 0.89 -13.69 -6.00
N ARG A 45 -0.32 -14.21 -6.24
CA ARG A 45 -0.93 -15.27 -5.42
C ARG A 45 -0.08 -16.54 -5.43
N LYS A 46 0.43 -16.97 -6.58
CA LYS A 46 1.31 -18.14 -6.69
C LYS A 46 2.58 -17.96 -5.84
N LYS A 47 3.24 -16.80 -5.95
CA LYS A 47 4.44 -16.49 -5.15
C LYS A 47 4.16 -16.49 -3.66
N MET A 48 3.04 -15.91 -3.23
CA MET A 48 2.63 -15.87 -1.83
C MET A 48 2.37 -17.27 -1.27
N MET A 49 1.69 -18.14 -2.04
CA MET A 49 1.46 -19.54 -1.65
C MET A 49 2.78 -20.34 -1.58
N ASP A 50 3.71 -20.11 -2.52
CA ASP A 50 5.02 -20.75 -2.49
C ASP A 50 5.84 -20.32 -1.27
N ALA A 51 5.76 -19.04 -0.89
CA ALA A 51 6.40 -18.52 0.32
C ALA A 51 5.75 -19.07 1.60
N GLN A 52 4.42 -19.19 1.63
CA GLN A 52 3.70 -19.79 2.74
C GLN A 52 4.12 -21.26 2.94
N TYR A 53 4.15 -22.05 1.87
CA TYR A 53 4.58 -23.45 1.92
C TYR A 53 6.00 -23.58 2.48
N LYS A 54 6.95 -22.78 1.95
CA LYS A 54 8.34 -22.74 2.44
C LYS A 54 8.42 -22.34 3.91
N CYS A 55 7.57 -21.42 4.37
CA CYS A 55 7.54 -21.02 5.76
C CYS A 55 7.11 -22.16 6.68
N TYR A 56 6.00 -22.83 6.37
CA TYR A 56 5.52 -23.95 7.19
C TYR A 56 6.52 -25.11 7.22
N ASP A 57 7.14 -25.41 6.09
CA ASP A 57 8.22 -26.41 6.00
C ASP A 57 9.41 -26.01 6.90
N ARG A 58 9.90 -24.77 6.78
CA ARG A 58 10.98 -24.23 7.63
C ARG A 58 10.63 -24.28 9.12
N MET A 59 9.41 -23.90 9.50
CA MET A 59 8.97 -23.92 10.90
C MET A 59 8.94 -25.33 11.50
N GLN A 60 8.70 -26.35 10.68
CA GLN A 60 8.73 -27.76 11.11
C GLN A 60 10.16 -28.32 11.18
N GLN A 61 11.02 -27.94 10.24
CA GLN A 61 12.39 -28.46 10.17
C GLN A 61 13.34 -27.83 11.20
N LEU A 62 13.15 -26.55 11.52
CA LEU A 62 14.03 -25.86 12.45
C LEU A 62 13.84 -26.42 13.88
N PRO A 63 14.94 -26.67 14.62
CA PRO A 63 14.85 -27.09 16.02
C PRO A 63 14.19 -26.02 16.89
N ALA A 64 13.67 -26.39 18.06
CA ALA A 64 13.10 -25.43 19.02
C ALA A 64 14.11 -24.35 19.43
N TYR A 65 13.63 -23.15 19.77
CA TYR A 65 14.48 -22.01 20.14
C TYR A 65 15.56 -22.38 21.19
N GLN A 66 16.82 -22.09 20.87
CA GLN A 66 17.99 -22.40 21.71
C GLN A 66 18.44 -21.25 22.60
N GLY A 67 17.86 -20.05 22.45
CA GLY A 67 18.24 -18.90 23.27
C GLY A 67 17.63 -18.97 24.66
N GLU A 68 18.11 -18.08 25.54
CA GLU A 68 17.56 -17.90 26.89
C GLU A 68 16.57 -16.73 26.95
N GLY A 69 15.67 -16.77 27.92
CA GLY A 69 14.72 -15.68 28.19
C GLY A 69 13.47 -15.69 27.30
N PRO A 70 12.62 -14.66 27.44
CA PRO A 70 11.40 -14.53 26.64
C PRO A 70 11.75 -14.32 25.17
N TYR A 71 10.96 -14.95 24.29
CA TYR A 71 11.08 -14.84 22.85
C TYR A 71 9.70 -14.93 22.21
N CYS A 72 9.58 -14.38 21.01
CA CYS A 72 8.41 -14.53 20.17
C CYS A 72 8.56 -15.75 19.28
N ASN A 73 7.56 -16.63 19.29
CA ASN A 73 7.55 -17.84 18.45
C ASN A 73 7.55 -17.50 16.96
N ARG A 74 8.21 -18.37 16.17
CA ARG A 74 8.15 -18.37 14.71
C ARG A 74 6.72 -18.36 14.19
N THR A 75 6.47 -17.64 13.11
CA THR A 75 5.11 -17.44 12.60
C THR A 75 5.08 -17.07 11.12
N TRP A 76 4.00 -17.46 10.46
CA TRP A 76 3.59 -16.90 9.17
C TRP A 76 2.65 -15.73 9.40
N ASP A 77 3.05 -14.52 9.00
CA ASP A 77 2.24 -13.32 9.25
C ASP A 77 1.18 -13.05 8.17
N GLY A 78 1.13 -13.88 7.14
CA GLY A 78 0.29 -13.70 5.96
C GLY A 78 1.10 -13.50 4.68
N TRP A 79 2.30 -12.91 4.76
CA TRP A 79 3.16 -12.61 3.61
C TRP A 79 4.61 -13.05 3.80
N LEU A 80 5.17 -12.98 5.01
CA LEU A 80 6.53 -13.39 5.32
C LEU A 80 6.59 -14.39 6.48
N CYS A 81 7.65 -15.19 6.46
CA CYS A 81 7.98 -16.11 7.54
C CYS A 81 8.87 -15.39 8.55
N TRP A 82 8.52 -15.43 9.83
CA TRP A 82 9.33 -14.89 10.91
C TRP A 82 9.84 -16.03 11.77
N ASP A 83 11.15 -16.07 12.01
CA ASP A 83 11.78 -17.06 12.89
C ASP A 83 11.59 -16.69 14.37
N ASP A 84 11.95 -17.60 15.27
CA ASP A 84 11.96 -17.33 16.71
C ASP A 84 12.86 -16.12 17.00
N THR A 85 12.31 -15.12 17.68
CA THR A 85 12.96 -13.82 17.85
C THR A 85 13.04 -13.46 19.34
N PRO A 86 14.21 -13.13 19.90
CA PRO A 86 14.34 -12.74 21.30
C PRO A 86 13.49 -11.51 21.64
N ALA A 87 13.06 -11.41 22.90
CA ALA A 87 12.33 -10.26 23.40
C ALA A 87 13.12 -8.95 23.26
N GLY A 88 12.41 -7.86 22.95
CA GLY A 88 12.99 -6.54 22.73
C GLY A 88 13.69 -6.35 21.38
N VAL A 89 13.62 -7.34 20.47
CA VAL A 89 14.29 -7.28 19.17
C VAL A 89 13.34 -6.80 18.07
N LEU A 90 13.82 -5.85 17.25
CA LEU A 90 13.21 -5.47 15.99
C LEU A 90 13.80 -6.33 14.86
N SER A 91 13.09 -7.40 14.49
CA SER A 91 13.47 -8.25 13.37
C SER A 91 13.17 -7.56 12.04
N TYR A 92 13.99 -7.79 11.01
CA TYR A 92 13.80 -7.21 9.69
C TYR A 92 14.09 -8.21 8.56
N GLN A 93 13.40 -8.02 7.44
CA GLN A 93 13.56 -8.81 6.21
C GLN A 93 13.33 -7.90 5.00
N PHE A 94 13.69 -8.35 3.80
CA PHE A 94 13.36 -7.62 2.57
C PHE A 94 11.87 -7.72 2.24
N CYS A 95 11.34 -6.69 1.58
CA CYS A 95 9.97 -6.69 1.09
C CYS A 95 9.74 -7.79 0.03
N PRO A 96 8.59 -8.47 0.06
CA PRO A 96 8.26 -9.48 -0.95
C PRO A 96 7.89 -8.84 -2.29
N ASP A 97 8.06 -9.59 -3.37
CA ASP A 97 7.77 -9.17 -4.75
C ASP A 97 6.43 -9.71 -5.28
N TYR A 98 5.43 -9.77 -4.39
CA TYR A 98 4.08 -10.26 -4.70
C TYR A 98 3.22 -9.20 -5.37
N PHE A 99 3.46 -7.93 -5.02
CA PHE A 99 2.69 -6.78 -5.47
C PHE A 99 3.55 -5.90 -6.38
N PRO A 100 2.97 -5.30 -7.43
CA PRO A 100 3.74 -4.46 -8.36
C PRO A 100 4.22 -3.14 -7.75
N ASP A 101 3.58 -2.67 -6.69
CA ASP A 101 3.90 -1.44 -5.99
C ASP A 101 4.88 -1.64 -4.82
N PHE A 102 5.31 -2.89 -4.58
CA PHE A 102 6.31 -3.20 -3.56
C PHE A 102 7.72 -3.08 -4.14
N ASP A 103 8.60 -2.38 -3.45
CA ASP A 103 10.03 -2.33 -3.71
C ASP A 103 10.75 -3.44 -2.91
N PRO A 104 11.28 -4.50 -3.55
CA PRO A 104 11.95 -5.59 -2.85
C PRO A 104 13.28 -5.19 -2.20
N SER A 105 13.82 -4.00 -2.50
CA SER A 105 15.03 -3.47 -1.85
C SER A 105 14.74 -2.82 -0.49
N GLU A 106 13.49 -2.46 -0.23
CA GLU A 106 13.04 -1.93 1.05
C GLU A 106 12.86 -3.03 2.10
N LYS A 107 12.67 -2.62 3.37
CA LYS A 107 12.62 -3.53 4.52
C LYS A 107 11.26 -3.59 5.19
N VAL A 108 10.88 -4.80 5.58
CA VAL A 108 9.77 -5.10 6.48
C VAL A 108 10.34 -5.29 7.87
N THR A 109 9.65 -4.78 8.89
CA THR A 109 10.07 -4.98 10.29
C THR A 109 8.97 -5.63 11.13
N LYS A 110 9.36 -6.44 12.11
CA LYS A 110 8.45 -7.03 13.09
C LYS A 110 9.09 -7.00 14.47
N TYR A 111 8.40 -6.36 15.41
CA TYR A 111 8.91 -6.15 16.75
C TYR A 111 8.41 -7.25 17.70
N CYS A 112 9.36 -7.88 18.38
CA CYS A 112 9.08 -8.74 19.52
C CYS A 112 9.21 -7.91 20.80
N ASP A 113 8.13 -7.77 21.57
CA ASP A 113 8.16 -6.96 22.79
C ASP A 113 9.03 -7.59 23.90
N GLU A 114 9.25 -6.83 24.98
CA GLU A 114 10.08 -7.27 26.12
C GLU A 114 9.53 -8.51 26.84
N LYS A 115 8.26 -8.87 26.61
CA LYS A 115 7.59 -10.03 27.21
C LYS A 115 7.61 -11.25 26.30
N GLY A 116 8.20 -11.17 25.10
CA GLY A 116 8.15 -12.25 24.13
C GLY A 116 6.82 -12.35 23.39
N VAL A 117 6.09 -11.23 23.27
CA VAL A 117 4.84 -11.15 22.53
C VAL A 117 5.03 -10.30 21.28
N TRP A 118 4.58 -10.83 20.13
CA TRP A 118 4.64 -10.07 18.89
C TRP A 118 3.81 -8.79 18.98
N PHE A 119 4.39 -7.69 18.48
CA PHE A 119 3.75 -6.38 18.47
C PHE A 119 2.35 -6.43 17.83
N LYS A 120 1.42 -5.71 18.47
CA LYS A 120 0.04 -5.59 18.04
C LYS A 120 -0.23 -4.15 17.60
N HIS A 121 -0.88 -3.98 16.47
CA HIS A 121 -1.22 -2.65 15.97
C HIS A 121 -2.19 -1.96 16.93
N PRO A 122 -1.96 -0.69 17.32
CA PRO A 122 -2.74 -0.02 18.36
C PRO A 122 -4.22 0.16 18.01
N GLU A 123 -4.54 0.24 16.72
CA GLU A 123 -5.93 0.49 16.26
C GLU A 123 -6.82 -0.76 16.32
N ASN A 124 -6.27 -1.95 16.09
CA ASN A 124 -7.07 -3.18 15.96
C ASN A 124 -6.63 -4.32 16.89
N ASN A 125 -5.58 -4.09 17.68
CA ASN A 125 -4.98 -5.04 18.63
C ASN A 125 -4.62 -6.41 18.02
N ARG A 126 -4.41 -6.47 16.70
CA ARG A 126 -3.96 -7.66 15.98
C ARG A 126 -2.45 -7.64 15.84
N THR A 127 -1.85 -8.83 15.90
CA THR A 127 -0.42 -9.01 15.63
C THR A 127 -0.09 -8.45 14.24
N TRP A 128 0.94 -7.62 14.15
CA TRP A 128 1.23 -6.86 12.95
C TRP A 128 2.72 -6.89 12.60
N SER A 129 3.01 -6.74 11.31
CA SER A 129 4.35 -6.53 10.77
C SER A 129 4.31 -5.27 9.92
N ASN A 130 5.37 -4.49 9.96
CA ASN A 130 5.44 -3.20 9.32
C ASN A 130 5.92 -3.32 7.87
N TYR A 131 4.96 -3.30 6.94
CA TYR A 131 5.20 -3.27 5.48
C TYR A 131 5.13 -1.86 4.88
N THR A 132 5.00 -0.81 5.70
CA THR A 132 4.74 0.56 5.20
C THR A 132 5.84 1.11 4.29
N MET A 133 7.09 0.67 4.50
CA MET A 133 8.23 1.06 3.65
C MET A 133 8.16 0.43 2.26
N CYS A 134 7.57 -0.75 2.12
CA CYS A 134 7.57 -1.48 0.85
C CYS A 134 6.91 -0.72 -0.30
N ASN A 135 5.93 0.14 -0.01
CA ASN A 135 5.27 0.97 -1.02
C ASN A 135 5.24 2.46 -0.64
N ALA A 136 6.18 2.90 0.19
CA ALA A 136 6.28 4.31 0.58
C ALA A 136 6.62 5.21 -0.63
N PHE A 137 7.52 4.73 -1.50
CA PHE A 137 8.12 5.51 -2.60
C PHE A 137 7.71 5.03 -4.00
N THR A 138 6.43 4.67 -4.18
CA THR A 138 5.96 4.23 -5.50
C THR A 138 6.07 5.34 -6.55
N PRO A 139 6.31 5.02 -7.83
CA PRO A 139 6.42 6.03 -8.88
C PRO A 139 5.20 6.96 -8.98
N GLU A 140 4.01 6.44 -8.70
CA GLU A 140 2.77 7.21 -8.67
C GLU A 140 2.75 8.21 -7.51
N LYS A 141 3.05 7.76 -6.28
CA LYS A 141 3.15 8.63 -5.10
C LYS A 141 4.19 9.72 -5.31
N LEU A 142 5.33 9.36 -5.89
CA LEU A 142 6.41 10.28 -6.19
C LEU A 142 5.98 11.31 -7.25
N LYS A 143 5.33 10.89 -8.33
CA LYS A 143 4.78 11.80 -9.35
C LYS A 143 3.76 12.77 -8.74
N ASN A 144 2.86 12.27 -7.90
CA ASN A 144 1.85 13.11 -7.24
C ASN A 144 2.51 14.13 -6.30
N ALA A 145 3.53 13.72 -5.54
CA ALA A 145 4.31 14.63 -4.70
C ALA A 145 4.99 15.74 -5.52
N TYR A 146 5.59 15.39 -6.68
CA TYR A 146 6.15 16.38 -7.59
C TYR A 146 5.10 17.34 -8.14
N VAL A 147 3.95 16.85 -8.59
CA VAL A 147 2.86 17.70 -9.09
C VAL A 147 2.38 18.68 -8.02
N LEU A 148 2.16 18.21 -6.79
CA LEU A 148 1.77 19.06 -5.67
C LEU A 148 2.84 20.10 -5.34
N TYR A 149 4.12 19.71 -5.38
CA TYR A 149 5.24 20.61 -5.17
C TYR A 149 5.28 21.73 -6.22
N TYR A 150 5.14 21.41 -7.51
CA TYR A 150 5.08 22.40 -8.59
C TYR A 150 3.87 23.34 -8.43
N LEU A 151 2.70 22.81 -8.09
CA LEU A 151 1.50 23.61 -7.84
C LEU A 151 1.68 24.58 -6.66
N ALA A 152 2.34 24.15 -5.58
CA ALA A 152 2.63 25.01 -4.43
C ALA A 152 3.59 26.15 -4.79
N ILE A 153 4.65 25.87 -5.56
CA ILE A 153 5.59 26.90 -6.04
C ILE A 153 4.88 27.92 -6.91
N VAL A 154 4.12 27.47 -7.91
CA VAL A 154 3.39 28.36 -8.82
C VAL A 154 2.34 29.16 -8.07
N GLY A 155 1.58 28.52 -7.17
CA GLY A 155 0.58 29.17 -6.33
C GLY A 155 1.16 30.26 -5.44
N HIS A 156 2.26 29.96 -4.73
CA HIS A 156 2.94 30.96 -3.91
C HIS A 156 3.52 32.10 -4.76
N SER A 157 4.10 31.79 -5.93
CA SER A 157 4.65 32.82 -6.83
C SER A 157 3.58 33.77 -7.38
N CYS A 158 2.41 33.25 -7.74
CA CYS A 158 1.26 34.07 -8.14
C CYS A 158 0.72 34.94 -6.99
N GLN A 159 0.77 34.45 -5.75
CA GLN A 159 0.31 35.20 -4.57
C GLN A 159 1.21 36.38 -4.21
N PHE A 160 2.52 36.31 -4.50
CA PHE A 160 3.44 37.43 -4.27
C PHE A 160 3.53 38.42 -5.45
N SER A 161 2.82 38.16 -6.56
CA SER A 161 2.82 39.00 -7.77
C SER A 161 1.57 39.91 -7.90
N LEU A 162 0.66 39.89 -6.91
CA LEU A 162 -0.57 40.69 -6.80
C LEU A 162 -0.52 41.56 -5.54
#